data_AF-A0A7S2KVP1-F1
#
_entry.id   AF-A0A7S2KVP1-F1
#
_cell.length_a   1.000
_cell.length_b   1.000
_cell.length_c   1.000
_cell.angle_alpha   90.00
_cell.angle_beta   90.00
_cell.angle_gamma   90.00
#
_symmetry.space_group_name_H-M   'P 1'
#
loop_
_entity.id
_entity.type
_entity.pdbx_description
1 polymer ?
#
loop_
_entity_poly.entity_id
_entity_poly.type
_entity_poly.pdbx_seq_one_letter_code
_entity_poly.pdbx_strand_id
1 'polypeptide(L)'
;KIQKKNMEDPKITKTTTPALIDEPQKSTNDTTTPLPLLKGTLSYHKEKKQHKFSGMWKYENSNSFAPQRFELVRNLGNGEELSKLTTDGIFHGSFSVIFTHTNKTGKKKEKSTVITERDVHINFTKLGGTDNKFKVMGRGSNRFGTFQLTGHCEPSQYSDEEMQVEQ
;
A
#
# COMPACT_ATOMS: atom_id res chain seq x y z
N LYS A 1 51.18 -49.08 16.60
CA LYS A 1 51.02 -47.80 17.35
C LYS A 1 50.61 -46.69 16.37
N ILE A 2 50.14 -45.56 16.87
CA ILE A 2 49.42 -44.49 16.12
C ILE A 2 50.34 -43.71 15.16
N GLN A 3 49.82 -43.22 14.04
CA GLN A 3 50.49 -42.29 13.10
C GLN A 3 50.03 -40.83 13.26
N LYS A 4 50.98 -39.88 13.21
CA LYS A 4 50.88 -38.42 12.91
C LYS A 4 52.31 -37.93 12.53
N LYS A 5 52.56 -36.82 11.81
CA LYS A 5 51.67 -35.88 11.08
C LYS A 5 51.82 -36.16 9.55
N ASN A 6 52.12 -35.31 8.57
CA ASN A 6 52.34 -33.85 8.42
C ASN A 6 51.65 -33.33 7.13
N MET A 7 51.65 -32.01 6.93
CA MET A 7 51.38 -31.36 5.64
C MET A 7 52.69 -31.27 4.82
N GLU A 8 52.60 -31.15 3.49
CA GLU A 8 52.95 -29.89 2.78
C GLU A 8 52.59 -29.95 1.29
N ASP A 9 52.02 -28.84 0.80
CA ASP A 9 51.76 -28.44 -0.59
C ASP A 9 52.70 -27.23 -0.91
N PRO A 10 52.86 -26.72 -2.16
CA PRO A 10 52.04 -26.92 -3.36
C PRO A 10 52.82 -27.05 -4.71
N LYS A 11 52.09 -27.08 -5.84
CA LYS A 11 52.55 -26.35 -7.06
C LYS A 11 51.40 -25.86 -7.95
N ILE A 12 51.68 -24.80 -8.71
CA ILE A 12 50.73 -23.98 -9.50
C ILE A 12 50.97 -24.18 -11.01
N THR A 13 49.90 -24.15 -11.81
CA THR A 13 49.96 -23.99 -13.29
C THR A 13 48.96 -22.93 -13.75
N LYS A 14 49.27 -22.16 -14.81
CA LYS A 14 48.42 -21.12 -15.41
C LYS A 14 48.15 -21.39 -16.89
N THR A 15 46.92 -21.14 -17.36
CA THR A 15 46.52 -20.94 -18.79
C THR A 15 45.22 -20.12 -18.77
N THR A 16 45.21 -18.81 -19.08
CA THR A 16 45.10 -18.14 -20.41
C THR A 16 43.66 -18.08 -20.96
N THR A 17 43.18 -16.85 -21.17
CA THR A 17 41.85 -16.47 -21.67
C THR A 17 41.86 -16.19 -23.18
N PRO A 18 40.73 -16.41 -23.89
CA PRO A 18 40.23 -15.41 -24.83
C PRO A 18 38.78 -15.01 -24.53
N ALA A 19 38.40 -13.78 -24.87
CA ALA A 19 37.08 -13.21 -24.58
C ALA A 19 36.05 -13.51 -25.69
N LEU A 20 34.77 -13.57 -25.31
CA LEU A 20 33.64 -13.67 -26.24
C LEU A 20 32.51 -12.74 -25.79
N ILE A 21 32.32 -11.69 -26.59
CA ILE A 21 31.11 -10.87 -26.82
C ILE A 21 29.98 -11.05 -25.80
N ASP A 22 29.79 -10.06 -24.94
CA ASP A 22 28.64 -9.96 -24.03
C ASP A 22 27.55 -9.09 -24.69
N GLU A 23 26.58 -9.74 -25.34
CA GLU A 23 25.38 -9.08 -25.89
C GLU A 23 24.34 -8.94 -24.76
N PRO A 24 23.80 -7.73 -24.50
CA PRO A 24 23.02 -7.47 -23.28
C PRO A 24 21.69 -8.25 -23.29
N GLN A 25 21.70 -9.43 -22.66
CA GLN A 25 20.52 -10.29 -22.54
C GLN A 25 19.44 -9.57 -21.74
N LYS A 26 18.36 -9.22 -22.44
CA LYS A 26 17.14 -8.62 -21.88
C LYS A 26 16.47 -9.59 -20.91
N SER A 27 16.85 -9.51 -19.63
CA SER A 27 16.35 -10.37 -18.56
C SER A 27 14.83 -10.22 -18.40
N THR A 28 14.09 -11.23 -18.85
CA THR A 28 12.63 -11.31 -18.73
C THR A 28 12.19 -11.79 -17.36
N ASN A 29 11.00 -11.35 -16.94
CA ASN A 29 10.24 -11.80 -15.77
C ASN A 29 10.71 -11.26 -14.41
N ASP A 30 10.54 -9.95 -14.21
CA ASP A 30 10.23 -9.43 -12.88
C ASP A 30 8.92 -10.06 -12.39
N THR A 31 9.00 -11.04 -11.50
CA THR A 31 7.83 -11.57 -10.78
C THR A 31 7.47 -10.64 -9.61
N THR A 32 7.25 -9.36 -9.91
CA THR A 32 6.80 -8.36 -8.95
C THR A 32 5.44 -8.79 -8.39
N THR A 33 5.41 -9.15 -7.11
CA THR A 33 4.15 -9.42 -6.41
C THR A 33 3.29 -8.16 -6.49
N PRO A 34 2.06 -8.24 -7.03
CA PRO A 34 1.26 -7.05 -7.31
C PRO A 34 0.94 -6.30 -6.02
N LEU A 35 1.23 -5.00 -6.00
CA LEU A 35 1.12 -4.18 -4.79
C LEU A 35 -0.34 -3.80 -4.51
N PRO A 36 -0.79 -3.76 -3.25
CA PRO A 36 -2.11 -3.24 -2.90
C PRO A 36 -2.13 -1.72 -3.08
N LEU A 37 -3.06 -1.23 -3.91
CA LEU A 37 -3.21 0.18 -4.29
C LEU A 37 -4.59 0.70 -3.83
N LEU A 38 -4.60 1.76 -3.04
CA LEU A 38 -5.79 2.47 -2.56
C LEU A 38 -5.94 3.78 -3.33
N LYS A 39 -7.01 3.91 -4.13
CA LYS A 39 -7.41 5.19 -4.74
C LYS A 39 -8.75 5.64 -4.20
N GLY A 40 -8.87 6.91 -3.80
CA GLY A 40 -10.11 7.46 -3.29
C GLY A 40 -10.13 8.98 -3.19
N THR A 41 -11.22 9.48 -2.64
CA THR A 41 -11.45 10.91 -2.42
C THR A 41 -11.49 11.19 -0.92
N LEU A 42 -10.77 12.23 -0.51
CA LEU A 42 -10.86 12.86 0.81
C LEU A 42 -11.78 14.08 0.68
N SER A 43 -12.88 14.09 1.43
CA SER A 43 -13.90 15.15 1.43
C SER A 43 -14.45 15.39 2.84
N TYR A 44 -15.38 16.33 3.01
CA TYR A 44 -15.92 16.70 4.32
C TYR A 44 -17.45 16.70 4.39
N HIS A 45 -17.98 16.34 5.56
CA HIS A 45 -19.43 16.24 5.82
C HIS A 45 -19.88 17.37 6.75
N LYS A 46 -20.52 18.39 6.17
CA LYS A 46 -20.95 19.63 6.84
C LYS A 46 -21.74 19.38 8.15
N GLU A 47 -22.83 18.61 8.06
CA GLU A 47 -23.71 18.29 9.19
C GLU A 47 -23.02 17.53 10.34
N LYS A 48 -22.16 16.56 10.02
CA LYS A 48 -21.54 15.66 11.00
C LYS A 48 -20.21 16.17 11.55
N LYS A 49 -19.67 17.27 11.00
CA LYS A 49 -18.31 17.77 11.25
C LYS A 49 -17.27 16.65 11.14
N GLN A 50 -17.23 16.01 9.97
CA GLN A 50 -16.33 14.89 9.70
C GLN A 50 -15.47 15.14 8.45
N HIS A 51 -14.22 14.67 8.47
CA HIS A 51 -13.46 14.36 7.26
C HIS A 51 -13.66 12.89 6.92
N LYS A 52 -13.83 12.59 5.63
CA LYS A 52 -14.06 11.24 5.11
C LYS A 52 -13.10 10.98 3.95
N PHE A 53 -12.30 9.94 4.07
CA PHE A 53 -11.51 9.38 2.99
C PHE A 53 -12.17 8.06 2.54
N SER A 54 -12.63 7.98 1.30
CA SER A 54 -13.30 6.77 0.80
C SER A 54 -13.00 6.50 -0.67
N GLY A 55 -12.95 5.23 -1.04
CA GLY A 55 -12.55 4.83 -2.38
C GLY A 55 -12.54 3.32 -2.62
N MET A 56 -11.67 2.90 -3.53
CA MET A 56 -11.45 1.52 -3.91
C MET A 56 -10.01 1.09 -3.61
N TRP A 57 -9.85 -0.05 -2.95
CA TRP A 57 -8.58 -0.76 -2.92
C TRP A 57 -8.60 -1.87 -3.97
N LYS A 58 -7.47 -2.08 -4.64
CA LYS A 58 -7.24 -3.12 -5.65
C LYS A 58 -5.79 -3.57 -5.59
N TYR A 59 -5.42 -4.52 -6.45
CA TYR A 59 -4.02 -4.82 -6.70
C TYR A 59 -3.55 -4.12 -7.98
N GLU A 60 -2.35 -3.54 -7.96
CA GLU A 60 -1.70 -2.98 -9.14
C GLU A 60 -1.33 -4.11 -10.10
N ASN A 61 -1.51 -3.90 -11.40
CA ASN A 61 -1.21 -4.86 -12.46
C ASN A 61 -1.88 -6.25 -12.31
N SER A 62 -2.91 -6.39 -11.47
CA SER A 62 -3.63 -7.65 -11.24
C SER A 62 -5.13 -7.48 -11.15
N ASN A 63 -5.85 -8.33 -11.90
CA ASN A 63 -7.31 -8.50 -11.84
C ASN A 63 -7.70 -9.77 -11.06
N SER A 64 -6.79 -10.37 -10.27
CA SER A 64 -7.08 -11.61 -9.50
C SER A 64 -8.14 -11.42 -8.42
N PHE A 65 -8.41 -10.18 -8.01
CA PHE A 65 -9.46 -9.80 -7.08
C PHE A 65 -10.21 -8.58 -7.64
N ALA A 66 -11.52 -8.53 -7.46
CA ALA A 66 -12.30 -7.34 -7.78
C ALA A 66 -11.86 -6.16 -6.90
N PRO A 67 -11.92 -4.91 -7.39
CA PRO A 67 -11.76 -3.72 -6.55
C PRO A 67 -12.81 -3.67 -5.45
N GLN A 68 -12.42 -3.28 -4.24
CA GLN A 68 -13.27 -3.36 -3.06
C GLN A 68 -13.28 -2.03 -2.30
N ARG A 69 -14.41 -1.68 -1.70
CA ARG A 69 -14.58 -0.36 -1.08
C ARG A 69 -13.89 -0.27 0.28
N PHE A 70 -13.25 0.87 0.52
CA PHE A 70 -12.79 1.31 1.84
C PHE A 70 -13.42 2.66 2.20
N GLU A 71 -13.58 2.90 3.50
CA GLU A 71 -14.03 4.16 4.08
C GLU A 71 -13.35 4.38 5.43
N LEU A 72 -12.72 5.55 5.60
CA LEU A 72 -12.03 6.02 6.79
C LEU A 72 -12.60 7.39 7.17
N VAL A 73 -13.02 7.56 8.42
CA VAL A 73 -13.70 8.77 8.90
C VAL A 73 -13.01 9.31 10.15
N ARG A 74 -12.82 10.63 10.18
CA ARG A 74 -12.36 11.41 11.33
C ARG A 74 -13.49 12.34 11.77
N ASN A 75 -13.78 12.37 13.06
CA ASN A 75 -14.61 13.43 13.66
C ASN A 75 -13.74 14.66 13.96
N LEU A 76 -14.28 15.85 13.74
CA LEU A 76 -13.59 17.12 14.00
C LEU A 76 -14.04 17.71 15.34
N GLY A 77 -13.07 18.18 16.13
CA GLY A 77 -13.30 18.88 17.39
C GLY A 77 -13.91 20.27 17.21
N ASN A 78 -14.38 20.86 18.32
CA ASN A 78 -14.86 22.24 18.32
C ASN A 78 -13.69 23.20 18.08
N GLY A 79 -13.71 23.89 16.94
CA GLY A 79 -12.64 24.80 16.50
C GLY A 79 -11.80 24.27 15.33
N GLU A 80 -11.97 23.00 14.93
CA GLU A 80 -11.35 22.48 13.70
C GLU A 80 -12.10 22.96 12.44
N GLU A 81 -11.34 23.28 11.41
CA GLU A 81 -11.86 23.82 10.15
C GLU A 81 -12.30 22.70 9.19
N LEU A 82 -13.58 22.67 8.83
CA LEU A 82 -14.15 21.62 7.98
C LEU A 82 -13.52 21.57 6.58
N SER A 83 -13.29 22.72 5.95
CA SER A 83 -12.67 22.86 4.63
C SER A 83 -11.21 22.41 4.57
N LYS A 84 -10.52 22.34 5.72
CA LYS A 84 -9.08 22.04 5.79
C LYS A 84 -8.80 20.52 5.79
N LEU A 85 -9.16 19.87 4.68
CA LEU A 85 -9.07 18.42 4.48
C LEU A 85 -7.72 17.80 4.83
N THR A 86 -6.61 18.42 4.41
CA THR A 86 -5.24 17.93 4.62
C THR A 86 -4.72 18.30 6.00
N THR A 87 -5.41 17.84 7.05
CA THR A 87 -5.04 18.02 8.45
C THR A 87 -4.72 16.68 9.08
N ASP A 88 -3.56 16.57 9.72
CA ASP A 88 -3.11 15.38 10.45
C ASP A 88 -4.10 14.96 11.55
N GLY A 89 -4.36 13.66 11.70
CA GLY A 89 -5.29 13.16 12.71
C GLY A 89 -5.53 11.65 12.69
N ILE A 90 -6.50 11.21 13.49
CA ILE A 90 -6.87 9.80 13.64
C ILE A 90 -8.18 9.54 12.90
N PHE A 91 -8.16 8.53 12.03
CA PHE A 91 -9.31 8.03 11.30
C PHE A 91 -9.69 6.63 11.79
N HIS A 92 -10.98 6.32 11.76
CA HIS A 92 -11.54 5.00 12.07
C HIS A 92 -12.46 4.60 10.92
N GLY A 93 -12.55 3.32 10.59
CA GLY A 93 -13.29 2.94 9.39
C GLY A 93 -13.36 1.45 9.10
N SER A 94 -13.52 1.11 7.83
CA SER A 94 -13.56 -0.28 7.38
C SER A 94 -13.35 -0.45 5.88
N PHE A 95 -12.99 -1.66 5.47
CA PHE A 95 -13.06 -2.12 4.09
C PHE A 95 -13.87 -3.42 3.98
N SER A 96 -14.48 -3.66 2.81
CA SER A 96 -15.37 -4.82 2.57
C SER A 96 -14.70 -5.85 1.68
N VAL A 97 -14.30 -7.00 2.24
CA VAL A 97 -13.65 -8.09 1.49
C VAL A 97 -14.65 -9.11 0.98
N ILE A 98 -14.70 -9.26 -0.34
CA ILE A 98 -15.41 -10.33 -1.05
C ILE A 98 -14.42 -11.46 -1.33
N PHE A 99 -14.78 -12.71 -0.98
CA PHE A 99 -13.94 -13.88 -1.20
C PHE A 99 -14.76 -15.13 -1.54
N THR A 100 -14.20 -15.99 -2.38
CA THR A 100 -14.82 -17.26 -2.78
C THR A 100 -14.57 -18.32 -1.72
N HIS A 101 -15.64 -18.89 -1.17
CA HIS A 101 -15.59 -19.98 -0.21
C HIS A 101 -16.12 -21.28 -0.83
N THR A 102 -15.25 -22.27 -0.97
CA THR A 102 -15.62 -23.64 -1.39
C THR A 102 -16.13 -24.43 -0.18
N ASN A 103 -17.32 -25.01 -0.28
CA ASN A 103 -17.86 -25.89 0.77
C ASN A 103 -17.30 -27.32 0.69
N LYS A 104 -17.65 -28.18 1.67
CA LYS A 104 -17.26 -29.61 1.69
C LYS A 104 -17.73 -30.44 0.47
N THR A 105 -18.63 -29.90 -0.36
CA THR A 105 -19.17 -30.55 -1.57
C THR A 105 -18.68 -29.88 -2.86
N GLY A 106 -17.55 -29.16 -2.83
CA GLY A 106 -16.97 -28.49 -4.00
C GLY A 106 -17.73 -27.26 -4.53
N LYS A 107 -18.89 -26.92 -3.97
CA LYS A 107 -19.68 -25.75 -4.40
C LYS A 107 -19.01 -24.48 -3.90
N LYS A 108 -18.58 -23.64 -4.85
CA LYS A 108 -18.09 -22.27 -4.61
C LYS A 108 -19.27 -21.36 -4.29
N LYS A 109 -19.16 -20.55 -3.24
CA LYS A 109 -20.08 -19.45 -2.92
C LYS A 109 -19.27 -18.24 -2.46
N GLU A 110 -19.60 -17.07 -2.99
CA GLU A 110 -19.02 -15.81 -2.52
C GLU A 110 -19.52 -15.47 -1.11
N LYS A 111 -18.61 -14.92 -0.30
CA LYS A 111 -18.87 -14.36 1.02
C LYS A 111 -18.29 -12.96 1.09
N SER A 112 -18.99 -12.05 1.76
CA SER A 112 -18.47 -10.74 2.12
C SER A 112 -18.18 -10.69 3.62
N THR A 113 -17.10 -10.01 4.00
CA THR A 113 -16.75 -9.67 5.38
C THR A 113 -16.30 -8.22 5.42
N VAL A 114 -16.94 -7.41 6.26
CA VAL A 114 -16.37 -6.11 6.65
C VAL A 114 -15.17 -6.39 7.57
N ILE A 115 -14.10 -5.63 7.41
CA ILE A 115 -12.99 -5.54 8.35
C ILE A 115 -12.93 -4.10 8.86
N THR A 116 -13.13 -3.92 10.16
CA THR A 116 -12.99 -2.64 10.83
C THR A 116 -11.51 -2.31 11.05
N GLU A 117 -11.16 -1.07 10.77
CA GLU A 117 -9.84 -0.50 11.00
C GLU A 117 -9.93 0.57 12.08
N ARG A 118 -8.97 0.58 12.99
CA ARG A 118 -8.94 1.50 14.12
C ARG A 118 -7.60 2.21 14.21
N ASP A 119 -7.68 3.41 14.77
CA ASP A 119 -6.53 4.20 15.17
C ASP A 119 -5.57 4.41 13.98
N VAL A 120 -6.17 4.72 12.83
CA VAL A 120 -5.46 4.99 11.58
C VAL A 120 -4.98 6.44 11.63
N HIS A 121 -3.79 6.62 12.19
CA HIS A 121 -3.10 7.91 12.15
C HIS A 121 -2.74 8.23 10.70
N ILE A 122 -3.14 9.40 10.21
CA ILE A 122 -2.80 9.91 8.88
C ILE A 122 -2.14 11.29 9.03
N ASN A 123 -1.03 11.48 8.32
CA ASN A 123 -0.23 12.70 8.30
C ASN A 123 -0.06 13.21 6.86
N PHE A 124 -0.19 14.52 6.66
CA PHE A 124 -0.12 15.21 5.37
C PHE A 124 1.09 16.15 5.32
N THR A 125 2.20 15.68 4.74
CA THR A 125 3.39 16.52 4.53
C THR A 125 3.26 17.27 3.21
N LYS A 126 3.10 18.61 3.23
CA LYS A 126 3.07 19.41 1.98
C LYS A 126 4.37 19.22 1.20
N LEU A 127 4.26 18.93 -0.09
CA LEU A 127 5.39 18.88 -1.02
C LEU A 127 5.77 20.32 -1.43
N GLY A 128 7.08 20.55 -1.61
CA GLY A 128 7.59 21.89 -1.95
C GLY A 128 7.16 22.33 -3.35
N GLY A 129 6.39 23.42 -3.44
CA GLY A 129 5.90 23.98 -4.68
C GLY A 129 4.71 24.92 -4.48
N THR A 130 4.21 25.49 -5.59
CA THR A 130 2.94 26.25 -5.65
C THR A 130 1.74 25.35 -5.35
N ASP A 131 1.78 24.13 -5.87
CA ASP A 131 0.64 23.23 -5.94
C ASP A 131 0.29 22.70 -4.54
N ASN A 132 -1.00 22.50 -4.27
CA ASN A 132 -1.48 21.94 -3.00
C ASN A 132 -1.38 20.41 -2.98
N LYS A 133 -0.19 19.90 -3.30
CA LYS A 133 0.16 18.47 -3.31
C LYS A 133 0.78 18.09 -1.96
N PHE A 134 0.34 16.97 -1.39
CA PHE A 134 0.80 16.47 -0.10
C PHE A 134 1.24 15.01 -0.21
N LYS A 135 2.36 14.66 0.41
CA LYS A 135 2.69 13.28 0.70
C LYS A 135 1.83 12.82 1.88
N VAL A 136 1.15 11.69 1.70
CA VAL A 136 0.34 11.04 2.73
C VAL A 136 1.15 9.91 3.35
N MET A 137 1.27 9.95 4.67
CA MET A 137 1.77 8.82 5.47
C MET A 137 0.65 8.38 6.39
N GLY A 138 0.46 7.08 6.54
CA GLY A 138 -0.52 6.52 7.47
C GLY A 138 -0.03 5.28 8.19
N ARG A 139 -0.57 5.04 9.38
CA ARG A 139 -0.35 3.82 10.17
C ARG A 139 -1.61 3.49 10.95
N GLY A 140 -2.08 2.25 10.84
CA GLY A 140 -3.30 1.80 11.52
C GLY A 140 -3.22 0.34 11.94
N SER A 141 -4.32 -0.17 12.51
CA SER A 141 -4.47 -1.57 12.87
C SER A 141 -5.85 -2.13 12.51
N ASN A 142 -5.87 -3.42 12.15
CA ASN A 142 -7.09 -4.19 11.93
C ASN A 142 -6.88 -5.64 12.42
N ARG A 143 -7.87 -6.53 12.21
CA ARG A 143 -7.83 -7.92 12.73
C ARG A 143 -6.68 -8.79 12.20
N PHE A 144 -5.96 -8.35 11.17
CA PHE A 144 -4.82 -9.07 10.58
C PHE A 144 -3.47 -8.54 11.06
N GLY A 145 -3.43 -7.41 11.80
CA GLY A 145 -2.21 -6.80 12.34
C GLY A 145 -2.16 -5.28 12.13
N THR A 146 -0.94 -4.75 12.22
CA THR A 146 -0.64 -3.34 11.90
C THR A 146 -0.29 -3.16 10.43
N PHE A 147 -0.73 -2.07 9.82
CA PHE A 147 -0.42 -1.71 8.44
C PHE A 147 0.13 -0.27 8.34
N GLN A 148 0.72 0.04 7.18
CA GLN A 148 1.19 1.37 6.82
C GLN A 148 0.56 1.78 5.48
N LEU A 149 0.34 3.07 5.29
CA LEU A 149 -0.17 3.70 4.07
C LEU A 149 0.89 4.71 3.61
N THR A 150 1.27 4.71 2.33
CA THR A 150 2.31 5.62 1.78
C THR A 150 1.92 6.13 0.39
N GLY A 151 1.41 7.36 0.30
CA GLY A 151 0.81 7.86 -0.94
C GLY A 151 0.96 9.35 -1.14
N HIS A 152 0.12 9.89 -2.02
CA HIS A 152 0.03 11.31 -2.35
C HIS A 152 -1.44 11.77 -2.39
N CYS A 153 -1.65 13.06 -2.17
CA CYS A 153 -2.94 13.73 -2.09
C CYS A 153 -2.86 15.04 -2.88
N GLU A 154 -3.76 15.24 -3.84
CA GLU A 154 -3.79 16.38 -4.76
C GLU A 154 -5.20 16.97 -4.87
N PRO A 155 -5.37 18.26 -5.25
CA PRO A 155 -6.70 18.86 -5.37
C PRO A 155 -7.55 18.18 -6.44
N SER A 156 -8.85 17.98 -6.18
CA SER A 156 -9.76 17.45 -7.20
C SER A 156 -9.99 18.49 -8.29
N GLN A 157 -9.83 18.08 -9.55
CA GLN A 157 -10.09 18.94 -10.73
C GLN A 157 -11.58 19.34 -10.89
N TYR A 158 -12.46 18.79 -10.05
CA TYR A 158 -13.92 18.95 -10.14
C TYR A 158 -14.55 19.71 -8.97
N SER A 159 -13.82 19.91 -7.86
CA SER A 159 -14.37 20.56 -6.65
C SER A 159 -13.26 20.95 -5.66
N ASP A 160 -13.29 22.19 -5.18
CA ASP A 160 -12.46 22.63 -4.04
C ASP A 160 -12.86 21.97 -2.70
N GLU A 161 -14.01 21.26 -2.66
CA GLU A 161 -14.46 20.51 -1.48
C GLU A 161 -13.89 19.07 -1.42
N GLU A 162 -13.02 18.69 -2.36
CA GLU A 162 -12.48 17.34 -2.49
C GLU A 162 -10.97 17.31 -2.84
N MET A 163 -10.26 16.33 -2.29
CA MET A 163 -8.88 15.98 -2.67
C MET A 163 -8.84 14.53 -3.17
N GLN A 164 -8.10 14.27 -4.24
CA GLN A 164 -7.84 12.90 -4.73
C GLN A 164 -6.62 12.32 -3.99
N VAL A 165 -6.70 11.07 -3.57
CA VAL A 165 -5.64 10.38 -2.81
C VAL A 165 -5.33 9.04 -3.46
N GLU A 166 -4.04 8.77 -3.67
CA GLU A 166 -3.52 7.54 -4.25
C GLU A 166 -2.28 7.05 -3.49
N GLN A 167 -2.31 5.76 -3.14
CA GLN A 167 -1.41 5.09 -2.20
C GLN A 167 -1.22 3.62 -2.60
#